data_AF-A0A1E7FJJ2-F1
#
_entry.id   AF-A0A1E7FJJ2-F1
#
_cell.length_a   1.000
_cell.length_b   1.000
_cell.length_c   1.000
_cell.angle_alpha   90.00
_cell.angle_beta   90.00
_cell.angle_gamma   90.00
#
_symmetry.space_group_name_H-M   'P 1'
#
loop_
_entity.id
_entity.type
_entity.pdbx_description
1 polymer ?
#
loop_
_entity_poly.entity_id
_entity_poly.type
_entity_poly.pdbx_seq_one_letter_code
_entity_poly.pdbx_strand_id
1 'polypeptide(L)'
;MILNFVGFVIIDEIITSRTATNSNPGTWQMQPNKGKYMLLNRQDRREWRPMFGTVTREFLDKIVNDIHAMICDLKVGTEDYQGLDSDRDTEAEVETTVRCFPEVLTRRKEIVWDCYNEHGELEEDVVEGFYPFQLIACVRPNNFSRCNAKAVSFIPVFAKVAIELGLFEEQYRGGLLCQDSCNGNVLQDLMCTDTIKVGDRKEHEYNENIFLQVLIRLRKMGLLQKEDIHKYRLLNQLCAQHNSFCFAERRFRFLVDWDPTALMHIKNDSVPLHSVSFYKSFQAFLSVFDAGIKYFPHKKGINLLFQIKHFSYMNTSFQRACKQFGHEQVMMGIEDTLTRYSDCTPLHIVEALITAAMDEDIHLDCVYYLIRREPNVLQRLLSPTVAVVAFDNNDDDSTNNNDVGSTETIVTKITNPKKRKRKDKKDGGGGGT
;
A
#
# COMPACT_ATOMS: atom_id res chain seq x y z
N MET A 1 -17.01 -23.87 -9.64
CA MET A 1 -17.33 -24.99 -10.57
C MET A 1 -16.38 -25.01 -11.78
N ILE A 2 -16.11 -23.86 -12.43
CA ILE A 2 -15.13 -23.76 -13.54
C ILE A 2 -13.71 -24.13 -13.07
N LEU A 3 -13.24 -23.61 -11.93
CA LEU A 3 -11.88 -23.89 -11.42
C LEU A 3 -11.67 -25.40 -11.15
N ASN A 4 -12.68 -26.07 -10.58
CA ASN A 4 -12.64 -27.51 -10.34
C ASN A 4 -12.70 -28.36 -11.62
N PHE A 5 -13.35 -27.88 -12.68
CA PHE A 5 -13.40 -28.58 -13.97
C PHE A 5 -12.09 -28.45 -14.75
N VAL A 6 -11.51 -27.24 -14.78
CA VAL A 6 -10.25 -26.94 -15.46
C VAL A 6 -9.08 -27.69 -14.80
N GLY A 7 -9.04 -27.75 -13.48
CA GLY A 7 -8.01 -28.50 -12.76
C GLY A 7 -8.04 -30.01 -13.04
N PHE A 8 -9.22 -30.63 -13.09
CA PHE A 8 -9.33 -32.08 -13.24
C PHE A 8 -9.03 -32.57 -14.65
N VAL A 9 -9.51 -31.88 -15.69
CA VAL A 9 -9.37 -32.34 -17.08
C VAL A 9 -7.99 -32.01 -17.66
N ILE A 10 -7.47 -30.81 -17.39
CA ILE A 10 -6.21 -30.37 -17.99
C ILE A 10 -5.00 -31.04 -17.33
N ILE A 11 -5.03 -31.24 -16.00
CA ILE A 11 -3.91 -31.90 -15.31
C ILE A 11 -3.79 -33.35 -15.74
N ASP A 12 -4.91 -34.08 -15.88
CA ASP A 12 -4.86 -35.49 -16.27
C ASP A 12 -4.36 -35.65 -17.73
N GLU A 13 -4.78 -34.78 -18.64
CA GLU A 13 -4.39 -34.87 -20.06
C GLU A 13 -2.95 -34.35 -20.33
N ILE A 14 -2.50 -33.33 -19.58
CA ILE A 14 -1.11 -32.84 -19.64
C ILE A 14 -0.14 -33.83 -18.98
N ILE A 15 -0.50 -34.44 -17.84
CA ILE A 15 0.33 -35.48 -17.20
C ILE A 15 0.39 -36.72 -18.09
N THR A 16 -0.73 -37.12 -18.69
CA THR A 16 -0.78 -38.30 -19.59
C THR A 16 0.02 -38.07 -20.88
N SER A 17 0.02 -36.86 -21.44
CA SER A 17 0.81 -36.54 -22.64
C SER A 17 2.31 -36.39 -22.36
N ARG A 18 2.72 -35.91 -21.18
CA ARG A 18 4.14 -35.82 -20.80
C ARG A 18 4.75 -37.17 -20.40
N THR A 19 4.02 -38.02 -19.71
CA THR A 19 4.52 -39.36 -19.30
C THR A 19 4.68 -40.32 -20.49
N ALA A 20 3.90 -40.15 -21.56
CA ALA A 20 4.00 -40.96 -22.77
C ALA A 20 5.30 -40.75 -23.60
N THR A 21 6.10 -39.74 -23.29
CA THR A 21 7.31 -39.40 -24.08
C THR A 21 8.64 -39.85 -23.45
N ASN A 22 8.63 -40.42 -22.23
CA ASN A 22 9.86 -40.72 -21.48
C ASN A 22 10.00 -42.19 -20.99
N SER A 23 9.19 -43.13 -21.50
CA SER A 23 9.37 -44.55 -21.18
C SER A 23 10.36 -45.24 -22.14
N ASN A 24 11.51 -45.61 -21.57
CA ASN A 24 12.52 -46.48 -22.16
C ASN A 24 11.87 -47.83 -22.56
N PRO A 25 12.12 -48.40 -23.77
CA PRO A 25 11.45 -49.61 -24.24
C PRO A 25 12.06 -50.86 -23.57
N GLY A 26 11.74 -51.07 -22.29
CA GLY A 26 12.05 -52.29 -21.55
C GLY A 26 10.86 -53.25 -21.54
N THR A 27 10.94 -54.27 -22.40
CA THR A 27 10.19 -55.55 -22.40
C THR A 27 9.05 -55.71 -21.40
N TRP A 28 7.82 -55.43 -21.86
CA TRP A 28 6.60 -55.99 -21.31
C TRP A 28 6.05 -57.04 -22.29
N GLN A 29 6.13 -58.32 -21.93
CA GLN A 29 5.40 -59.38 -22.60
C GLN A 29 3.93 -59.34 -22.15
N MET A 30 3.08 -58.63 -22.90
CA MET A 30 1.62 -58.78 -22.76
C MET A 30 1.10 -59.82 -23.75
N GLN A 31 0.24 -60.71 -23.24
CA GLN A 31 -0.45 -61.72 -24.03
C GLN A 31 -1.46 -61.09 -25.01
N PRO A 32 -1.64 -61.67 -26.22
CA PRO A 32 -2.49 -61.11 -27.25
C PRO A 32 -3.95 -61.46 -26.99
N ASN A 33 -4.67 -60.58 -26.31
CA ASN A 33 -6.13 -60.60 -26.37
C ASN A 33 -6.56 -59.98 -27.71
N LYS A 34 -7.12 -60.80 -28.61
CA LYS A 34 -7.55 -60.43 -29.97
C LYS A 34 -8.78 -59.52 -29.95
N GLY A 35 -8.65 -58.32 -29.39
CA GLY A 35 -9.54 -57.20 -29.65
C GLY A 35 -9.12 -56.57 -30.97
N LYS A 36 -10.05 -56.52 -31.92
CA LYS A 36 -9.89 -55.97 -33.28
C LYS A 36 -9.75 -54.43 -33.20
N TYR A 37 -8.64 -53.93 -32.67
CA TYR A 37 -8.34 -52.50 -32.72
C TYR A 37 -8.08 -52.12 -34.18
N MET A 38 -9.00 -51.35 -34.75
CA MET A 38 -8.77 -50.68 -36.03
C MET A 38 -7.49 -49.87 -35.94
N LEU A 39 -6.44 -50.33 -36.62
CA LEU A 39 -5.25 -49.55 -36.86
C LEU A 39 -5.64 -48.40 -37.79
N LEU A 40 -6.06 -47.28 -37.20
CA LEU A 40 -6.23 -46.01 -37.90
C LEU A 40 -4.99 -45.76 -38.75
N ASN A 41 -5.23 -45.55 -40.05
CA ASN A 41 -4.21 -45.50 -41.07
C ASN A 41 -3.22 -44.36 -40.74
N ARG A 42 -1.93 -44.52 -41.03
CA ARG A 42 -0.92 -43.48 -40.74
C ARG A 42 -1.22 -42.15 -41.45
N GLN A 43 -1.98 -42.22 -42.54
CA GLN A 43 -2.48 -41.07 -43.31
C GLN A 43 -3.43 -40.20 -42.46
N ASP A 44 -4.41 -40.81 -41.80
CA ASP A 44 -5.42 -40.10 -41.00
C ASP A 44 -4.75 -39.31 -39.87
N ARG A 45 -3.75 -39.89 -39.18
CA ARG A 45 -3.06 -39.20 -38.07
C ARG A 45 -2.30 -37.93 -38.48
N ARG A 46 -2.05 -37.69 -39.77
CA ARG A 46 -1.43 -36.44 -40.23
C ARG A 46 -2.46 -35.33 -40.42
N GLU A 47 -3.69 -35.68 -40.79
CA GLU A 47 -4.78 -34.72 -41.00
C GLU A 47 -5.43 -34.27 -39.68
N TRP A 48 -5.50 -35.14 -38.67
CA TRP A 48 -6.10 -34.78 -37.37
C TRP A 48 -5.21 -33.89 -36.49
N ARG A 49 -3.88 -33.91 -36.64
CA ARG A 49 -2.96 -33.15 -35.77
C ARG A 49 -3.15 -31.63 -35.87
N PRO A 50 -3.21 -31.01 -37.06
CA PRO A 50 -3.42 -29.57 -37.18
C PRO A 50 -4.78 -29.14 -36.63
N MET A 51 -5.83 -29.91 -36.94
CA MET A 51 -7.19 -29.62 -36.47
C MET A 51 -7.29 -29.69 -34.93
N PHE A 52 -6.74 -30.74 -34.32
CA PHE A 52 -6.70 -30.84 -32.85
C PHE A 52 -5.90 -29.69 -32.25
N GLY A 53 -4.77 -29.33 -32.86
CA GLY A 53 -3.98 -28.17 -32.44
C GLY A 53 -4.75 -26.85 -32.49
N THR A 54 -5.58 -26.62 -33.52
CA THR A 54 -6.43 -25.43 -33.62
C THR A 54 -7.51 -25.42 -32.54
N VAL A 55 -8.26 -26.52 -32.39
CA VAL A 55 -9.35 -26.61 -31.40
C VAL A 55 -8.82 -26.48 -29.97
N THR A 56 -7.69 -27.11 -29.66
CA THR A 56 -7.05 -26.97 -28.34
C THR A 56 -6.63 -25.54 -28.07
N ARG A 57 -6.07 -24.83 -29.07
CA ARG A 57 -5.67 -23.43 -28.90
C ARG A 57 -6.86 -22.52 -28.65
N GLU A 58 -7.92 -22.64 -29.47
CA GLU A 58 -9.15 -21.86 -29.30
C GLU A 58 -9.80 -22.10 -27.92
N PHE A 59 -9.78 -23.35 -27.44
CA PHE A 59 -10.28 -23.70 -26.12
C PHE A 59 -9.43 -23.07 -25.00
N LEU A 60 -8.11 -23.14 -25.08
CA LEU A 60 -7.22 -22.53 -24.08
C LEU A 60 -7.33 -21.00 -24.08
N ASP A 61 -7.35 -20.36 -25.26
CA ASP A 61 -7.53 -18.92 -25.38
C ASP A 61 -8.85 -18.48 -24.74
N LYS A 62 -9.92 -19.25 -24.95
CA LYS A 62 -11.21 -19.01 -24.29
C LYS A 62 -11.09 -19.11 -22.77
N ILE A 63 -10.45 -20.15 -22.24
CA ILE A 63 -10.25 -20.29 -20.78
C ILE A 63 -9.45 -19.11 -20.22
N VAL A 64 -8.35 -18.72 -20.87
CA VAL A 64 -7.53 -17.58 -20.45
C VAL A 64 -8.35 -16.29 -20.42
N ASN A 65 -9.20 -16.07 -21.44
CA ASN A 65 -10.12 -14.93 -21.49
C ASN A 65 -11.15 -14.98 -20.34
N ASP A 66 -11.76 -16.14 -20.08
CA ASP A 66 -12.77 -16.32 -19.04
C ASP A 66 -12.17 -16.11 -17.64
N ILE A 67 -10.96 -16.65 -17.39
CA ILE A 67 -10.22 -16.43 -16.13
C ILE A 67 -9.86 -14.96 -15.97
N HIS A 68 -9.33 -14.32 -17.01
CA HIS A 68 -8.99 -12.89 -16.96
C HIS A 68 -10.23 -12.02 -16.69
N ALA A 69 -11.35 -12.32 -17.34
CA ALA A 69 -12.62 -11.63 -17.13
C ALA A 69 -13.13 -11.82 -15.69
N MET A 70 -13.05 -13.03 -15.14
CA MET A 70 -13.42 -13.33 -13.76
C MET A 70 -12.54 -12.56 -12.76
N ILE A 71 -11.22 -12.57 -12.92
CA ILE A 71 -10.32 -11.86 -12.01
C ILE A 71 -10.56 -10.35 -12.07
N CYS A 72 -10.87 -9.82 -13.25
CA CYS A 72 -11.04 -8.40 -13.48
C CYS A 72 -12.51 -7.94 -13.45
N ASP A 73 -13.43 -8.70 -12.84
CA ASP A 73 -14.84 -8.31 -12.76
C ASP A 73 -15.00 -7.02 -11.94
N LEU A 74 -15.73 -6.06 -12.50
CA LEU A 74 -15.95 -4.72 -11.92
C LEU A 74 -17.31 -4.59 -11.24
N LYS A 75 -18.18 -5.61 -11.32
CA LYS A 75 -19.56 -5.59 -10.82
C LYS A 75 -19.66 -5.78 -9.30
N VAL A 76 -18.69 -5.28 -8.54
CA VAL A 76 -18.60 -5.45 -7.08
C VAL A 76 -19.81 -4.82 -6.38
N GLY A 77 -20.44 -5.60 -5.51
CA GLY A 77 -21.63 -5.20 -4.74
C GLY A 77 -22.95 -5.31 -5.51
N THR A 78 -22.97 -6.00 -6.65
CA THR A 78 -24.20 -6.32 -7.39
C THR A 78 -24.52 -7.81 -7.26
N GLU A 79 -25.79 -8.18 -7.42
CA GLU A 79 -26.21 -9.59 -7.46
C GLU A 79 -25.55 -10.37 -8.61
N ASP A 80 -25.09 -9.65 -9.63
CA ASP A 80 -24.42 -10.19 -10.83
C ASP A 80 -22.90 -10.28 -10.69
N TYR A 81 -22.34 -10.17 -9.48
CA TYR A 81 -20.90 -10.31 -9.28
C TYR A 81 -20.44 -11.74 -9.58
N GLN A 82 -19.63 -11.92 -10.63
CA GLN A 82 -19.08 -13.20 -11.08
C GLN A 82 -17.56 -13.30 -10.85
N GLY A 83 -16.96 -12.29 -10.21
CA GLY A 83 -15.54 -12.28 -9.91
C GLY A 83 -15.12 -13.22 -8.78
N LEU A 84 -13.85 -13.15 -8.39
CA LEU A 84 -13.30 -13.93 -7.27
C LEU A 84 -14.02 -13.62 -5.96
N ASP A 85 -14.32 -14.67 -5.18
CA ASP A 85 -15.04 -14.57 -3.93
C ASP A 85 -14.44 -15.47 -2.86
N SER A 86 -13.91 -14.90 -1.79
CA SER A 86 -13.29 -15.63 -0.68
C SER A 86 -14.23 -16.54 0.11
N ASP A 87 -15.54 -16.37 -0.02
CA ASP A 87 -16.52 -17.28 0.57
C ASP A 87 -16.73 -18.54 -0.30
N ARG A 88 -16.37 -18.46 -1.59
CA ARG A 88 -16.59 -19.53 -2.58
C ARG A 88 -15.29 -20.20 -3.01
N ASP A 89 -14.24 -19.41 -3.23
CA ASP A 89 -13.00 -19.80 -3.87
C ASP A 89 -11.89 -19.90 -2.81
N THR A 90 -11.12 -20.99 -2.84
CA THR A 90 -10.01 -21.18 -1.91
C THR A 90 -8.71 -20.62 -2.47
N GLU A 91 -7.76 -20.26 -1.58
CA GLU A 91 -6.43 -19.81 -2.02
C GLU A 91 -5.71 -20.85 -2.89
N ALA A 92 -5.90 -22.14 -2.62
CA ALA A 92 -5.27 -23.22 -3.37
C ALA A 92 -5.84 -23.35 -4.80
N GLU A 93 -7.16 -23.23 -4.98
CA GLU A 93 -7.80 -23.23 -6.30
C GLU A 93 -7.34 -22.03 -7.11
N VAL A 94 -7.31 -20.85 -6.49
CA VAL A 94 -6.85 -19.60 -7.10
C VAL A 94 -5.37 -19.66 -7.48
N GLU A 95 -4.51 -20.13 -6.57
CA GLU A 95 -3.08 -20.33 -6.83
C GLU A 95 -2.85 -21.30 -8.00
N THR A 96 -3.54 -22.44 -7.99
CA THR A 96 -3.45 -23.46 -9.05
C THR A 96 -3.85 -22.88 -10.39
N THR A 97 -4.96 -22.14 -10.43
CA THR A 97 -5.48 -21.51 -11.65
C THR A 97 -4.49 -20.52 -12.23
N VAL A 98 -3.93 -19.64 -11.40
CA VAL A 98 -2.94 -18.65 -11.82
C VAL A 98 -1.64 -19.29 -12.29
N ARG A 99 -1.20 -20.40 -11.67
CA ARG A 99 -0.01 -21.14 -12.14
C ARG A 99 -0.23 -21.83 -13.48
N CYS A 100 -1.45 -22.28 -13.76
CA CYS A 100 -1.80 -22.88 -15.05
C CYS A 100 -1.85 -21.84 -16.17
N PHE A 101 -2.22 -20.59 -15.87
CA PHE A 101 -2.40 -19.50 -16.85
C PHE A 101 -1.76 -18.19 -16.37
N PRO A 102 -0.44 -18.14 -16.18
CA PRO A 102 0.23 -16.99 -15.55
C PRO A 102 0.10 -15.68 -16.36
N GLU A 103 -0.08 -15.78 -17.67
CA GLU A 103 -0.26 -14.64 -18.57
C GLU A 103 -1.46 -13.76 -18.19
N VAL A 104 -2.46 -14.31 -17.49
CA VAL A 104 -3.63 -13.54 -17.03
C VAL A 104 -3.20 -12.41 -16.10
N LEU A 105 -2.12 -12.58 -15.31
CA LEU A 105 -1.62 -11.58 -14.37
C LEU A 105 -0.96 -10.39 -15.07
N THR A 106 -0.32 -10.63 -16.21
CA THR A 106 0.37 -9.59 -16.98
C THR A 106 -0.53 -8.90 -18.01
N ARG A 107 -1.70 -9.49 -18.29
CA ARG A 107 -2.66 -8.94 -19.24
C ARG A 107 -3.43 -7.78 -18.60
N ARG A 108 -3.34 -6.60 -19.21
CA ARG A 108 -4.13 -5.43 -18.78
C ARG A 108 -5.57 -5.56 -19.24
N LYS A 109 -6.52 -5.14 -18.40
CA LYS A 109 -7.90 -4.89 -18.78
C LYS A 109 -8.04 -3.42 -19.14
N GLU A 110 -8.46 -3.15 -20.36
CA GLU A 110 -8.85 -1.82 -20.79
C GLU A 110 -10.25 -1.52 -20.23
N ILE A 111 -10.36 -0.41 -19.52
CA ILE A 111 -11.61 0.12 -19.02
C ILE A 111 -11.83 1.45 -19.72
N VAL A 112 -13.00 1.59 -20.33
CA VAL A 112 -13.46 2.85 -20.92
C VAL A 112 -14.23 3.60 -19.85
N TRP A 113 -13.82 4.84 -19.59
CA TRP A 113 -14.51 5.73 -18.67
C TRP A 113 -15.29 6.79 -19.43
N ASP A 114 -16.58 6.90 -19.12
CA ASP A 114 -17.39 8.03 -19.55
C ASP A 114 -16.95 9.26 -18.75
N CYS A 115 -16.07 10.07 -19.34
CA CYS A 115 -15.66 11.34 -18.77
C CYS A 115 -16.67 12.42 -19.22
N TYR A 116 -17.17 13.19 -18.27
CA TYR A 116 -17.98 14.37 -18.56
C TYR A 116 -17.17 15.61 -18.21
N ASN A 117 -17.16 16.59 -19.11
CA ASN A 117 -16.54 17.88 -18.83
C ASN A 117 -17.35 18.68 -17.80
N GLU A 118 -16.86 19.85 -17.41
CA GLU A 118 -17.53 20.75 -16.46
C GLU A 118 -18.94 21.21 -16.92
N HIS A 119 -19.26 21.05 -18.20
CA HIS A 119 -20.57 21.35 -18.79
C HIS A 119 -21.50 20.13 -18.88
N GLY A 120 -21.04 18.94 -18.45
CA GLY A 120 -21.81 17.71 -18.55
C GLY A 120 -21.87 17.11 -19.96
N GLU A 121 -21.02 17.57 -20.88
CA GLU A 121 -20.88 16.97 -22.21
C GLU A 121 -19.89 15.82 -22.14
N LEU A 122 -20.17 14.73 -22.87
CA LEU A 122 -19.30 13.56 -22.96
C LEU A 122 -17.98 13.99 -23.64
N GLU A 123 -16.87 13.86 -22.92
CA GLU A 123 -15.52 14.03 -23.46
C GLU A 123 -15.12 12.73 -24.19
N GLU A 124 -14.02 12.78 -24.96
CA GLU A 124 -13.50 11.59 -25.64
C GLU A 124 -13.20 10.47 -24.63
N ASP A 125 -13.65 9.24 -24.95
CA ASP A 125 -13.50 8.05 -24.11
C ASP A 125 -12.05 7.86 -23.66
N VAL A 126 -11.79 7.97 -22.36
CA VAL A 126 -10.46 7.69 -21.80
C VAL A 126 -10.35 6.19 -21.56
N VAL A 127 -9.50 5.53 -22.37
CA VAL A 127 -9.17 4.11 -22.23
C VAL A 127 -8.01 3.95 -21.25
N GLU A 128 -8.26 3.33 -20.10
CA GLU A 128 -7.24 3.06 -19.09
C GLU A 128 -6.96 1.57 -18.95
N GLY A 129 -5.69 1.18 -18.95
CA GLY A 129 -5.27 -0.21 -18.82
C GLY A 129 -4.85 -0.57 -17.40
N PHE A 130 -5.58 -1.46 -16.75
CA PHE A 130 -5.32 -1.93 -15.39
C PHE A 130 -4.80 -3.36 -15.34
N TYR A 131 -3.84 -3.64 -14.45
CA TYR A 131 -3.47 -5.01 -14.11
C TYR A 131 -4.53 -5.63 -13.20
N PRO A 132 -4.73 -6.97 -13.24
CA PRO A 132 -5.74 -7.62 -12.42
C PRO A 132 -5.59 -7.35 -10.92
N PHE A 133 -4.36 -7.27 -10.41
CA PHE A 133 -4.07 -6.97 -8.99
C PHE A 133 -4.64 -5.63 -8.51
N GLN A 134 -4.68 -4.62 -9.39
CA GLN A 134 -5.26 -3.31 -9.07
C GLN A 134 -6.77 -3.42 -8.91
N LEU A 135 -7.42 -4.16 -9.83
CA LEU A 135 -8.87 -4.38 -9.83
C LEU A 135 -9.35 -5.29 -8.68
N ILE A 136 -8.50 -6.22 -8.22
CA ILE A 136 -8.77 -7.08 -7.05
C ILE A 136 -8.77 -6.27 -5.75
N ALA A 137 -7.95 -5.21 -5.64
CA ALA A 137 -7.95 -4.37 -4.45
C ALA A 137 -9.14 -3.41 -4.45
N CYS A 138 -9.32 -2.71 -5.56
CA CYS A 138 -10.31 -1.66 -5.69
C CYS A 138 -10.82 -1.54 -7.12
N VAL A 139 -12.13 -1.35 -7.26
CA VAL A 139 -12.78 -0.95 -8.51
C VAL A 139 -13.10 0.54 -8.42
N ARG A 140 -12.90 1.30 -9.50
CA ARG A 140 -13.11 2.76 -9.50
C ARG A 140 -14.27 3.21 -10.41
N PRO A 141 -15.51 2.71 -10.28
CA PRO A 141 -16.61 3.18 -11.13
C PRO A 141 -16.86 4.68 -10.90
N ASN A 142 -16.73 5.49 -11.95
CA ASN A 142 -17.19 6.88 -12.00
C ASN A 142 -16.63 7.77 -10.86
N ASN A 143 -15.30 7.79 -10.67
CA ASN A 143 -14.59 8.52 -9.61
C ASN A 143 -14.84 8.04 -8.17
N PHE A 144 -15.64 6.98 -7.97
CA PHE A 144 -15.83 6.36 -6.66
C PHE A 144 -14.99 5.09 -6.56
N SER A 145 -14.16 5.03 -5.53
CA SER A 145 -13.40 3.83 -5.19
C SER A 145 -14.28 2.89 -4.36
N ARG A 146 -14.44 1.65 -4.83
CA ARG A 146 -15.10 0.54 -4.14
C ARG A 146 -14.08 -0.55 -3.86
N CYS A 147 -13.95 -0.92 -2.60
CA CYS A 147 -13.12 -2.00 -2.13
C CYS A 147 -13.74 -3.35 -2.55
N ASN A 148 -12.95 -4.24 -3.12
CA ASN A 148 -13.41 -5.59 -3.44
C ASN A 148 -13.08 -6.54 -2.28
N ALA A 149 -13.84 -6.44 -1.19
CA ALA A 149 -13.63 -7.25 0.00
C ALA A 149 -13.70 -8.77 -0.26
N LYS A 150 -14.41 -9.19 -1.30
CA LYS A 150 -14.54 -10.58 -1.74
C LYS A 150 -13.26 -11.12 -2.37
N ALA A 151 -12.49 -10.29 -3.08
CA ALA A 151 -11.31 -10.73 -3.83
C ALA A 151 -9.97 -10.30 -3.19
N VAL A 152 -9.96 -9.23 -2.38
CA VAL A 152 -8.73 -8.60 -1.87
C VAL A 152 -7.82 -9.56 -1.08
N SER A 153 -8.40 -10.59 -0.45
CA SER A 153 -7.67 -11.61 0.32
C SER A 153 -6.72 -12.46 -0.55
N PHE A 154 -6.94 -12.51 -1.87
CA PHE A 154 -6.09 -13.25 -2.82
C PHE A 154 -4.85 -12.47 -3.27
N ILE A 155 -4.73 -11.17 -3.01
CA ILE A 155 -3.57 -10.35 -3.41
C ILE A 155 -2.22 -10.96 -2.99
N PRO A 156 -2.04 -11.46 -1.74
CA PRO A 156 -0.78 -12.07 -1.33
C PRO A 156 -0.43 -13.34 -2.14
N VAL A 157 -1.43 -14.15 -2.50
CA VAL A 157 -1.25 -15.36 -3.32
C VAL A 157 -0.78 -14.96 -4.72
N PHE A 158 -1.47 -13.99 -5.32
CA PHE A 158 -1.15 -13.44 -6.63
C PHE A 158 0.28 -12.90 -6.70
N ALA A 159 0.66 -12.05 -5.74
CA ALA A 159 1.99 -11.46 -5.69
C ALA A 159 3.09 -12.53 -5.51
N LYS A 160 2.85 -13.54 -4.65
CA LYS A 160 3.75 -14.68 -4.45
C LYS A 160 3.98 -15.45 -5.76
N VAL A 161 2.90 -15.86 -6.43
CA VAL A 161 3.01 -16.63 -7.68
C VAL A 161 3.71 -15.81 -8.77
N ALA A 162 3.37 -14.52 -8.87
CA ALA A 162 3.99 -13.63 -9.85
C ALA A 162 5.52 -13.48 -9.65
N ILE A 163 5.98 -13.45 -8.39
CA ILE A 163 7.41 -13.42 -8.05
C ILE A 163 8.09 -14.74 -8.40
N GLU A 164 7.50 -15.87 -7.99
CA GLU A 164 8.08 -17.20 -8.25
C GLU A 164 8.23 -17.51 -9.74
N LEU A 165 7.30 -17.03 -10.56
CA LEU A 165 7.32 -17.21 -12.00
C LEU A 165 8.09 -16.12 -12.74
N GLY A 166 8.61 -15.11 -12.04
CA GLY A 166 9.38 -14.01 -12.64
C GLY A 166 8.56 -13.17 -13.64
N LEU A 167 7.26 -12.99 -13.39
CA LEU A 167 6.36 -12.30 -14.32
C LEU A 167 6.57 -10.78 -14.36
N PHE A 168 7.20 -10.23 -13.32
CA PHE A 168 7.52 -8.81 -13.19
C PHE A 168 8.96 -8.63 -12.74
N GLU A 169 9.53 -7.48 -13.06
CA GLU A 169 10.83 -7.08 -12.51
C GLU A 169 10.76 -6.97 -10.98
N GLU A 170 11.88 -7.24 -10.31
CA GLU A 170 11.96 -7.35 -8.84
C GLU A 170 11.45 -6.10 -8.13
N GLN A 171 11.71 -4.90 -8.67
CA GLN A 171 11.24 -3.65 -8.08
C GLN A 171 9.71 -3.49 -8.07
N TYR A 172 8.97 -4.25 -8.89
CA TYR A 172 7.51 -4.23 -8.90
C TYR A 172 6.89 -5.19 -7.89
N ARG A 173 7.71 -6.03 -7.23
CA ARG A 173 7.33 -6.96 -6.16
C ARG A 173 6.09 -7.79 -6.48
N GLY A 174 6.13 -8.48 -7.62
CA GLY A 174 5.00 -9.32 -8.08
C GLY A 174 3.80 -8.50 -8.56
N GLY A 175 4.03 -7.30 -9.09
CA GLY A 175 2.99 -6.42 -9.63
C GLY A 175 2.36 -5.47 -8.63
N LEU A 176 2.63 -5.60 -7.32
CA LEU A 176 2.06 -4.75 -6.26
C LEU A 176 2.38 -3.27 -6.45
N LEU A 177 3.55 -2.96 -7.01
CA LEU A 177 4.03 -1.59 -7.23
C LEU A 177 3.88 -1.11 -8.67
N CYS A 178 3.18 -1.87 -9.52
CA CYS A 178 2.80 -1.41 -10.85
C CYS A 178 1.86 -0.21 -10.72
N GLN A 179 2.19 0.87 -11.41
CA GLN A 179 1.39 2.08 -11.43
C GLN A 179 0.27 1.98 -12.46
N ASP A 180 -0.92 2.45 -12.10
CA ASP A 180 -2.02 2.72 -13.02
C ASP A 180 -1.82 4.08 -13.73
N SER A 181 -2.79 4.46 -14.57
CA SER A 181 -2.85 5.77 -15.24
C SER A 181 -2.85 6.96 -14.27
N CYS A 182 -3.38 6.76 -13.07
CA CYS A 182 -3.45 7.75 -11.99
C CYS A 182 -2.17 7.77 -11.13
N ASN A 183 -1.11 7.04 -11.51
CA ASN A 183 0.11 6.81 -10.73
C ASN A 183 -0.11 6.09 -9.38
N GLY A 184 -1.29 5.52 -9.18
CA GLY A 184 -1.66 4.69 -8.03
C GLY A 184 -1.17 3.25 -8.17
N ASN A 185 -0.93 2.58 -7.06
CA ASN A 185 -0.60 1.15 -7.04
C ASN A 185 -1.44 0.39 -6.01
N VAL A 186 -1.29 -0.94 -5.99
CA VAL A 186 -2.08 -1.84 -5.15
C VAL A 186 -1.95 -1.50 -3.67
N LEU A 187 -0.77 -1.06 -3.19
CA LEU A 187 -0.62 -0.68 -1.79
C LEU A 187 -1.43 0.56 -1.44
N GLN A 188 -1.55 1.51 -2.37
CA GLN A 188 -2.40 2.69 -2.21
C GLN A 188 -3.88 2.33 -2.32
N ASP A 189 -4.25 1.41 -3.22
CA ASP A 189 -5.62 0.88 -3.32
C ASP A 189 -6.04 0.15 -2.05
N LEU A 190 -5.11 -0.54 -1.39
CA LEU A 190 -5.32 -1.15 -0.07
C LEU A 190 -5.53 -0.13 1.05
N MET A 191 -5.33 1.17 0.82
CA MET A 191 -5.70 2.23 1.76
C MET A 191 -7.11 2.73 1.53
N CYS A 192 -7.74 2.43 0.40
CA CYS A 192 -9.10 2.88 0.09
C CYS A 192 -10.11 2.37 1.13
N THR A 193 -11.12 3.19 1.39
CA THR A 193 -12.28 2.86 2.21
C THR A 193 -13.51 2.96 1.34
N ASP A 194 -14.43 2.02 1.51
CA ASP A 194 -15.69 2.06 0.78
C ASP A 194 -16.46 3.35 1.04
N THR A 195 -17.08 3.85 -0.02
CA THR A 195 -18.09 4.90 0.04
C THR A 195 -19.44 4.28 0.39
N ILE A 196 -19.52 3.65 1.58
CA ILE A 196 -20.74 2.97 2.02
C ILE A 196 -21.82 4.03 2.30
N LYS A 197 -23.07 3.72 1.92
CA LYS A 197 -24.23 4.52 2.31
C LYS A 197 -24.33 4.55 3.84
N VAL A 198 -24.64 5.73 4.39
CA VAL A 198 -24.82 5.93 5.83
C VAL A 198 -25.81 4.89 6.39
N GLY A 199 -25.31 3.87 7.09
CA GLY A 199 -26.14 2.79 7.63
C GLY A 199 -25.43 1.46 7.83
N ASP A 200 -24.47 1.09 6.98
CA ASP A 200 -23.81 -0.23 7.07
C ASP A 200 -22.46 -0.20 7.79
N ARG A 201 -22.51 0.05 9.10
CA ARG A 201 -21.30 0.06 9.94
C ARG A 201 -20.65 -1.32 10.06
N LYS A 202 -21.45 -2.40 9.96
CA LYS A 202 -20.95 -3.78 10.14
C LYS A 202 -20.15 -4.23 8.92
N GLU A 203 -20.65 -3.95 7.72
CA GLU A 203 -19.91 -4.22 6.49
C GLU A 203 -18.58 -3.44 6.46
N HIS A 204 -18.59 -2.17 6.89
CA HIS A 204 -17.35 -1.39 6.98
C HIS A 204 -16.30 -2.05 7.88
N GLU A 205 -16.69 -2.46 9.09
CA GLU A 205 -15.76 -3.09 10.04
C GLU A 205 -15.23 -4.43 9.51
N TYR A 206 -16.07 -5.21 8.84
CA TYR A 206 -15.68 -6.45 8.19
C TYR A 206 -14.64 -6.19 7.07
N ASN A 207 -14.93 -5.26 6.15
CA ASN A 207 -14.02 -4.90 5.06
C ASN A 207 -12.69 -4.36 5.60
N GLU A 208 -12.74 -3.49 6.61
CA GLU A 208 -11.53 -2.99 7.25
C GLU A 208 -10.64 -4.11 7.80
N ASN A 209 -11.23 -5.14 8.41
CA ASN A 209 -10.49 -6.28 8.94
C ASN A 209 -9.81 -7.07 7.83
N ILE A 210 -10.48 -7.34 6.71
CA ILE A 210 -9.90 -8.08 5.60
C ILE A 210 -8.69 -7.33 5.04
N PHE A 211 -8.83 -6.04 4.76
CA PHE A 211 -7.75 -5.22 4.22
C PHE A 211 -6.56 -5.15 5.19
N LEU A 212 -6.82 -5.04 6.49
CA LEU A 212 -5.78 -5.10 7.51
C LEU A 212 -5.05 -6.46 7.50
N GLN A 213 -5.77 -7.58 7.39
CA GLN A 213 -5.14 -8.91 7.31
C GLN A 213 -4.24 -9.04 6.07
N VAL A 214 -4.66 -8.49 4.94
CA VAL A 214 -3.84 -8.45 3.71
C VAL A 214 -2.56 -7.66 3.95
N LEU A 215 -2.63 -6.47 4.54
CA LEU A 215 -1.44 -5.66 4.87
C LEU A 215 -0.49 -6.38 5.83
N ILE A 216 -1.02 -7.03 6.88
CA ILE A 216 -0.23 -7.84 7.82
C ILE A 216 0.46 -8.99 7.09
N ARG A 217 -0.22 -9.68 6.19
CA ARG A 217 0.35 -10.79 5.41
C ARG A 217 1.43 -10.31 4.45
N LEU A 218 1.19 -9.23 3.70
CA LEU A 218 2.18 -8.62 2.82
C LEU A 218 3.44 -8.18 3.59
N ARG A 219 3.29 -7.63 4.80
CA ARG A 219 4.40 -7.32 5.70
C ARG A 219 5.18 -8.57 6.10
N LYS A 220 4.49 -9.64 6.54
CA LYS A 220 5.13 -10.91 6.93
C LYS A 220 5.90 -11.55 5.77
N MET A 221 5.45 -11.34 4.55
CA MET A 221 6.11 -11.81 3.33
C MET A 221 7.26 -10.90 2.85
N GLY A 222 7.52 -9.76 3.51
CA GLY A 222 8.52 -8.78 3.09
C GLY A 222 8.15 -7.98 1.83
N LEU A 223 6.89 -8.07 1.38
CA LEU A 223 6.39 -7.38 0.18
C LEU A 223 5.90 -5.96 0.46
N LEU A 224 5.40 -5.71 1.67
CA LEU A 224 5.17 -4.38 2.22
C LEU A 224 6.34 -4.03 3.14
N GLN A 225 7.00 -2.92 2.89
CA GLN A 225 8.18 -2.44 3.60
C GLN A 225 7.88 -1.11 4.30
N LYS A 226 8.68 -0.77 5.30
CA LYS A 226 8.47 0.45 6.10
C LYS A 226 8.59 1.71 5.23
N GLU A 227 9.52 1.68 4.29
CA GLU A 227 9.82 2.77 3.35
C GLU A 227 8.64 3.05 2.41
N ASP A 228 7.80 2.06 2.14
CA ASP A 228 6.62 2.21 1.27
C ASP A 228 5.59 3.16 1.87
N ILE A 229 5.49 3.19 3.21
CA ILE A 229 4.55 4.07 3.94
C ILE A 229 4.79 5.53 3.52
N HIS A 230 6.06 5.95 3.46
CA HIS A 230 6.47 7.28 3.03
C HIS A 230 6.49 7.43 1.51
N LYS A 231 7.10 6.46 0.82
CA LYS A 231 7.30 6.51 -0.64
C LYS A 231 5.96 6.69 -1.37
N TYR A 232 4.97 5.88 -0.98
CA TYR A 232 3.64 5.85 -1.58
C TYR A 232 2.57 6.57 -0.75
N ARG A 233 2.98 7.26 0.32
CA ARG A 233 2.10 8.11 1.15
C ARG A 233 0.88 7.36 1.69
N LEU A 234 1.06 6.12 2.11
CA LEU A 234 -0.06 5.23 2.47
C LEU A 234 -0.92 5.83 3.58
N LEU A 235 -0.28 6.43 4.59
CA LEU A 235 -0.98 7.08 5.70
C LEU A 235 -1.78 8.31 5.24
N ASN A 236 -1.19 9.17 4.39
CA ASN A 236 -1.89 10.34 3.87
C ASN A 236 -3.05 9.94 2.97
N GLN A 237 -2.88 8.90 2.14
CA GLN A 237 -3.94 8.37 1.28
C GLN A 237 -5.13 7.88 2.12
N LEU A 238 -4.87 7.19 3.23
CA LEU A 238 -5.91 6.74 4.16
C LEU A 238 -6.68 7.92 4.79
N CYS A 239 -5.97 8.99 5.17
CA CYS A 239 -6.54 10.16 5.82
C CYS A 239 -7.23 11.16 4.86
N ALA A 240 -6.81 11.22 3.59
CA ALA A 240 -7.23 12.25 2.62
C ALA A 240 -8.40 11.83 1.72
N GLN A 241 -8.98 10.65 1.90
CA GLN A 241 -10.10 10.19 1.08
C GLN A 241 -11.34 11.05 1.25
N HIS A 242 -11.61 11.90 0.26
CA HIS A 242 -12.71 12.88 0.24
C HIS A 242 -14.10 12.25 0.28
N ASN A 243 -14.26 11.05 -0.29
CA ASN A 243 -15.57 10.45 -0.55
C ASN A 243 -16.02 9.44 0.51
N SER A 244 -15.21 9.20 1.54
CA SER A 244 -15.58 8.26 2.61
C SER A 244 -15.75 8.98 3.94
N PHE A 245 -16.95 8.90 4.50
CA PHE A 245 -17.23 9.35 5.86
C PHE A 245 -16.59 8.44 6.92
N CYS A 246 -16.18 7.24 6.53
CA CYS A 246 -15.57 6.28 7.42
C CYS A 246 -14.05 6.50 7.53
N PHE A 247 -13.53 6.24 8.72
CA PHE A 247 -12.10 6.29 9.01
C PHE A 247 -11.65 4.88 9.38
N ALA A 248 -10.77 4.30 8.56
CA ALA A 248 -10.22 2.98 8.79
C ALA A 248 -9.13 3.03 9.88
N GLU A 249 -9.59 3.18 11.12
CA GLU A 249 -8.79 3.37 12.32
C GLU A 249 -7.80 2.23 12.59
N ARG A 250 -8.17 0.97 12.33
CA ARG A 250 -7.30 -0.19 12.56
C ARG A 250 -6.14 -0.20 11.57
N ARG A 251 -6.39 0.12 10.29
CA ARG A 251 -5.32 0.26 9.28
C ARG A 251 -4.44 1.48 9.59
N PHE A 252 -5.04 2.58 10.02
CA PHE A 252 -4.29 3.76 10.46
C PHE A 252 -3.32 3.41 11.59
N ARG A 253 -3.82 2.79 12.67
CA ARG A 253 -3.00 2.37 13.80
C ARG A 253 -1.90 1.39 13.38
N PHE A 254 -2.20 0.42 12.52
CA PHE A 254 -1.21 -0.51 11.99
C PHE A 254 -0.03 0.19 11.30
N LEU A 255 -0.30 1.21 10.47
CA LEU A 255 0.75 1.96 9.77
C LEU A 255 1.54 2.85 10.73
N VAL A 256 0.86 3.56 11.65
CA VAL A 256 1.51 4.45 12.62
C VAL A 256 2.34 3.67 13.62
N ASP A 257 1.83 2.57 14.15
CA ASP A 257 2.58 1.73 15.10
C ASP A 257 3.83 1.13 14.44
N TRP A 258 3.82 0.96 13.11
CA TRP A 258 4.98 0.50 12.34
C TRP A 258 5.96 1.62 12.00
N ASP A 259 5.46 2.77 11.54
CA ASP A 259 6.28 3.95 11.32
C ASP A 259 5.58 5.24 11.75
N PRO A 260 5.79 5.69 13.00
CA PRO A 260 5.12 6.89 13.47
C PRO A 260 5.61 8.14 12.75
N THR A 261 6.82 8.13 12.17
CA THR A 261 7.37 9.30 11.46
C THR A 261 6.52 9.72 10.27
N ALA A 262 5.67 8.82 9.75
CA ALA A 262 4.70 9.13 8.71
C ALA A 262 3.64 10.17 9.14
N LEU A 263 3.38 10.34 10.45
CA LEU A 263 2.48 11.39 10.95
C LEU A 263 3.03 12.81 10.74
N MET A 264 4.36 12.93 10.70
CA MET A 264 5.05 14.22 10.54
C MET A 264 5.39 14.52 9.08
N HIS A 265 5.15 13.57 8.17
CA HIS A 265 5.60 13.70 6.80
C HIS A 265 4.69 14.66 6.01
N ILE A 266 5.21 15.86 5.76
CA ILE A 266 4.55 16.86 4.92
C ILE A 266 4.84 16.50 3.46
N LYS A 267 3.81 16.06 2.73
CA LYS A 267 3.92 15.84 1.28
C LYS A 267 2.61 16.21 0.61
N ASN A 268 2.69 16.99 -0.48
CA ASN A 268 1.55 17.76 -1.02
C ASN A 268 0.94 18.70 0.03
N ASP A 269 1.83 19.32 0.81
CA ASP A 269 1.47 20.33 1.80
C ASP A 269 0.43 19.87 2.82
N SER A 270 0.31 18.57 3.12
CA SER A 270 -0.61 18.07 4.15
C SER A 270 -0.03 17.00 5.04
N VAL A 271 -0.14 17.21 6.36
CA VAL A 271 -0.01 16.14 7.35
C VAL A 271 -1.34 15.39 7.50
N PRO A 272 -1.32 14.11 7.90
CA PRO A 272 -2.52 13.31 8.14
C PRO A 272 -3.60 14.01 8.98
N LEU A 273 -3.19 14.74 10.03
CA LEU A 273 -4.10 15.44 10.94
C LEU A 273 -4.92 16.53 10.23
N HIS A 274 -4.30 17.23 9.28
CA HIS A 274 -4.99 18.23 8.50
C HIS A 274 -5.98 17.58 7.54
N SER A 275 -5.60 16.48 6.88
CA SER A 275 -6.49 15.77 5.96
C SER A 275 -7.77 15.29 6.67
N VAL A 276 -7.65 14.71 7.87
CA VAL A 276 -8.84 14.28 8.63
C VAL A 276 -9.67 15.45 9.15
N SER A 277 -9.08 16.62 9.40
CA SER A 277 -9.80 17.84 9.78
C SER A 277 -10.64 18.46 8.67
N PHE A 278 -10.51 17.98 7.42
CA PHE A 278 -11.32 18.43 6.29
C PHE A 278 -12.43 17.46 5.92
N TYR A 279 -12.11 16.16 5.93
CA TYR A 279 -12.91 15.17 5.22
C TYR A 279 -13.52 14.11 6.13
N LYS A 280 -13.16 14.08 7.41
CA LYS A 280 -13.51 12.96 8.31
C LYS A 280 -14.31 13.41 9.53
N SER A 281 -14.73 12.43 10.31
CA SER A 281 -15.45 12.64 11.56
C SER A 281 -14.55 13.23 12.65
N PHE A 282 -15.16 13.85 13.66
CA PHE A 282 -14.44 14.33 14.84
C PHE A 282 -13.64 13.21 15.54
N GLN A 283 -14.19 11.99 15.58
CA GLN A 283 -13.48 10.83 16.14
C GLN A 283 -12.21 10.50 15.36
N ALA A 284 -12.26 10.55 14.03
CA ALA A 284 -11.07 10.33 13.20
C ALA A 284 -9.99 11.39 13.46
N PHE A 285 -10.40 12.66 13.57
CA PHE A 285 -9.50 13.74 13.97
C PHE A 285 -8.83 13.45 15.32
N LEU A 286 -9.60 13.07 16.34
CA LEU A 286 -9.06 12.72 17.65
C LEU A 286 -8.15 11.50 17.60
N SER A 287 -8.48 10.46 16.83
CA SER A 287 -7.62 9.28 16.71
C SER A 287 -6.26 9.60 16.08
N VAL A 288 -6.21 10.51 15.09
CA VAL A 288 -4.94 10.97 14.50
C VAL A 288 -4.17 11.86 15.48
N PHE A 289 -4.86 12.75 16.20
CA PHE A 289 -4.24 13.61 17.21
C PHE A 289 -3.66 12.79 18.38
N ASP A 290 -4.42 11.84 18.91
CA ASP A 290 -4.01 10.94 19.98
C ASP A 290 -2.76 10.15 19.59
N ALA A 291 -2.69 9.65 18.35
CA ALA A 291 -1.49 9.02 17.81
C ALA A 291 -0.29 9.97 17.72
N GLY A 292 -0.53 11.23 17.33
CA GLY A 292 0.48 12.29 17.34
C GLY A 292 1.07 12.52 18.73
N ILE A 293 0.23 12.62 19.76
CA ILE A 293 0.66 12.78 21.16
C ILE A 293 1.36 11.53 21.68
N LYS A 294 0.84 10.33 21.38
CA LYS A 294 1.40 9.05 21.81
C LYS A 294 2.84 8.85 21.35
N TYR A 295 3.12 9.11 20.07
CA TYR A 295 4.42 8.83 19.46
C TYR A 295 5.37 10.01 19.45
N PHE A 296 4.84 11.23 19.45
CA PHE A 296 5.61 12.46 19.51
C PHE A 296 5.13 13.31 20.68
N PRO A 297 5.31 12.82 21.92
CA PRO A 297 4.90 13.58 23.08
C PRO A 297 5.59 14.95 23.09
N HIS A 298 5.02 15.86 23.87
CA HIS A 298 5.48 17.25 23.99
C HIS A 298 5.28 18.07 22.70
N LYS A 299 6.31 18.82 22.30
CA LYS A 299 6.27 19.85 21.26
C LYS A 299 5.74 19.34 19.93
N LYS A 300 6.28 18.23 19.42
CA LYS A 300 6.02 17.80 18.04
C LYS A 300 4.56 17.40 17.85
N GLY A 301 3.98 16.63 18.77
CA GLY A 301 2.58 16.22 18.71
C GLY A 301 1.60 17.38 18.87
N ILE A 302 1.86 18.32 19.78
CA ILE A 302 1.03 19.53 19.92
C ILE A 302 1.15 20.42 18.68
N ASN A 303 2.36 20.59 18.16
CA ASN A 303 2.62 21.46 17.00
C ASN A 303 1.88 20.98 15.75
N LEU A 304 1.61 19.68 15.59
CA LEU A 304 0.79 19.14 14.48
C LEU A 304 -0.59 19.82 14.35
N LEU A 305 -1.19 20.25 15.46
CA LEU A 305 -2.47 20.97 15.46
C LEU A 305 -2.37 22.33 14.76
N PHE A 306 -1.21 22.98 14.91
CA PHE A 306 -0.99 24.37 14.56
C PHE A 306 -0.03 24.57 13.38
N GLN A 307 0.39 23.48 12.73
CA GLN A 307 1.19 23.57 11.51
C GLN A 307 0.43 24.32 10.41
N ILE A 308 1.06 25.39 9.91
CA ILE A 308 0.61 26.19 8.77
C ILE A 308 0.96 25.43 7.49
N LYS A 309 0.15 25.67 6.47
CA LYS A 309 0.44 25.21 5.11
C LYS A 309 0.55 26.38 4.17
N HIS A 310 1.56 26.34 3.32
CA HIS A 310 1.82 27.39 2.35
C HIS A 310 0.76 27.50 1.24
N PHE A 311 -0.02 26.45 0.95
CA PHE A 311 -0.90 26.42 -0.24
C PHE A 311 -2.41 26.36 0.04
N SER A 312 -2.87 26.06 1.26
CA SER A 312 -4.31 25.86 1.55
C SER A 312 -4.88 26.89 2.52
N TYR A 313 -5.40 28.02 2.03
CA TYR A 313 -6.20 28.99 2.81
C TYR A 313 -5.61 29.41 4.19
N MET A 314 -4.30 29.23 4.40
CA MET A 314 -3.53 29.49 5.64
C MET A 314 -4.11 28.91 6.94
N ASN A 315 -5.05 27.96 6.90
CA ASN A 315 -5.68 27.45 8.11
C ASN A 315 -4.96 26.24 8.67
N THR A 316 -4.76 26.21 9.97
CA THR A 316 -4.21 25.05 10.70
C THR A 316 -5.24 23.93 10.82
N SER A 317 -4.77 22.72 11.17
CA SER A 317 -5.65 21.57 11.46
C SER A 317 -6.63 21.91 12.60
N PHE A 318 -6.17 22.65 13.61
CA PHE A 318 -6.99 23.13 14.72
C PHE A 318 -8.10 24.08 14.26
N GLN A 319 -7.75 25.13 13.52
CA GLN A 319 -8.74 26.11 13.02
C GLN A 319 -9.80 25.45 12.15
N ARG A 320 -9.39 24.48 11.32
CA ARG A 320 -10.30 23.69 10.48
C ARG A 320 -11.22 22.82 11.31
N ALA A 321 -10.67 22.06 12.26
CA ALA A 321 -11.46 21.25 13.17
C ALA A 321 -12.47 22.11 13.96
N CYS A 322 -12.06 23.27 14.49
CA CYS A 322 -12.97 24.17 15.21
C CYS A 322 -14.09 24.70 14.32
N LYS A 323 -13.79 25.03 13.05
CA LYS A 323 -14.80 25.45 12.08
C LYS A 323 -15.80 24.33 11.77
N GLN A 324 -15.35 23.09 11.70
CA GLN A 324 -16.18 21.95 11.31
C GLN A 324 -16.99 21.35 12.47
N PHE A 325 -16.37 21.19 13.64
CA PHE A 325 -16.95 20.46 14.77
C PHE A 325 -17.33 21.38 15.95
N GLY A 326 -16.96 22.66 15.89
CA GLY A 326 -17.16 23.61 16.98
C GLY A 326 -15.96 23.68 17.92
N HIS A 327 -15.60 24.90 18.30
CA HIS A 327 -14.42 25.18 19.12
C HIS A 327 -14.44 24.47 20.48
N GLU A 328 -15.57 24.51 21.20
CA GLU A 328 -15.70 23.89 22.52
C GLU A 328 -15.48 22.37 22.49
N GLN A 329 -16.09 21.69 21.51
CA GLN A 329 -15.95 20.25 21.34
C GLN A 329 -14.49 19.86 21.01
N VAL A 330 -13.85 20.61 20.10
CA VAL A 330 -12.46 20.36 19.72
C VAL A 330 -11.51 20.58 20.89
N MET A 331 -11.66 21.69 21.61
CA MET A 331 -10.84 21.98 22.79
C MET A 331 -11.02 20.91 23.87
N MET A 332 -12.25 20.48 24.14
CA MET A 332 -12.53 19.42 25.10
C MET A 332 -11.82 18.11 24.71
N GLY A 333 -11.91 17.69 23.45
CA GLY A 333 -11.25 16.47 22.98
C GLY A 333 -9.72 16.54 22.99
N ILE A 334 -9.15 17.73 22.71
CA ILE A 334 -7.70 17.97 22.81
C ILE A 334 -7.24 17.89 24.27
N GLU A 335 -7.94 18.56 25.19
CA GLU A 335 -7.60 18.56 26.62
C GLU A 335 -7.75 17.17 27.26
N ASP A 336 -8.81 16.44 26.93
CA ASP A 336 -9.01 15.06 27.35
C ASP A 336 -7.85 14.17 26.86
N THR A 337 -7.45 14.31 25.60
CA THR A 337 -6.31 13.58 25.03
C THR A 337 -5.00 13.92 25.76
N LEU A 338 -4.70 15.20 25.97
CA LEU A 338 -3.47 15.61 26.66
C LEU A 338 -3.47 15.19 28.14
N THR A 339 -4.63 15.17 28.80
CA THR A 339 -4.76 14.71 30.18
C THR A 339 -4.40 13.22 30.31
N ARG A 340 -4.84 12.37 29.36
CA ARG A 340 -4.48 10.94 29.35
C ARG A 340 -2.98 10.66 29.32
N TYR A 341 -2.19 11.55 28.74
CA TYR A 341 -0.73 11.37 28.63
C TYR A 341 0.08 12.20 29.65
N SER A 342 -0.57 13.08 30.42
CA SER A 342 0.10 13.94 31.40
C SER A 342 0.84 13.17 32.49
N ASP A 343 0.31 12.00 32.89
CA ASP A 343 0.90 11.18 33.97
C ASP A 343 2.17 10.45 33.55
N CYS A 344 2.27 10.07 32.28
CA CYS A 344 3.39 9.27 31.77
C CYS A 344 4.55 10.14 31.26
N THR A 345 4.26 11.37 30.82
CA THR A 345 5.23 12.17 30.08
C THR A 345 4.92 13.67 30.27
N PRO A 346 5.56 14.35 31.24
CA PRO A 346 5.31 15.74 31.53
C PRO A 346 5.48 16.62 30.29
N LEU A 347 4.47 17.44 29.96
CA LEU A 347 4.58 18.36 28.84
C LEU A 347 5.64 19.42 29.16
N HIS A 348 6.78 19.40 28.45
CA HIS A 348 7.80 20.45 28.54
C HIS A 348 7.30 21.74 27.87
N ILE A 349 6.33 22.41 28.49
CA ILE A 349 5.62 23.56 27.91
C ILE A 349 6.56 24.71 27.59
N VAL A 350 7.61 24.92 28.39
CA VAL A 350 8.65 25.93 28.10
C VAL A 350 9.34 25.66 26.75
N GLU A 351 9.77 24.42 26.51
CA GLU A 351 10.44 24.05 25.26
C GLU A 351 9.48 24.08 24.07
N ALA A 352 8.24 23.60 24.28
CA ALA A 352 7.19 23.66 23.26
C ALA A 352 6.89 25.12 22.86
N LEU A 353 6.83 26.02 23.84
CA LEU A 353 6.57 27.45 23.63
C LEU A 353 7.70 28.11 22.84
N ILE A 354 8.97 27.87 23.20
CA ILE A 354 10.13 28.39 22.46
C ILE A 354 10.14 27.84 21.03
N THR A 355 9.94 26.53 20.86
CA THR A 355 9.93 25.90 19.54
C THR A 355 8.81 26.48 18.67
N ALA A 356 7.59 26.59 19.21
CA ALA A 356 6.44 27.16 18.50
C ALA A 356 6.65 28.64 18.14
N ALA A 357 7.41 29.40 18.94
CA ALA A 357 7.70 30.80 18.65
C ALA A 357 8.84 30.99 17.62
N MET A 358 9.71 29.99 17.44
CA MET A 358 10.84 30.04 16.51
C MET A 358 10.55 29.42 15.14
N ASP A 359 9.58 28.50 15.07
CA ASP A 359 9.25 27.75 13.85
C ASP A 359 8.21 28.51 13.01
N GLU A 360 8.63 28.98 11.82
CA GLU A 360 7.78 29.74 10.90
C GLU A 360 6.61 28.90 10.34
N ASP A 361 6.71 27.58 10.39
CA ASP A 361 5.64 26.66 9.97
C ASP A 361 4.59 26.47 11.07
N ILE A 362 4.72 27.10 12.24
CA ILE A 362 3.78 26.99 13.36
C ILE A 362 3.00 28.29 13.53
N HIS A 363 1.67 28.17 13.56
CA HIS A 363 0.79 29.31 13.76
C HIS A 363 0.87 29.87 15.18
N LEU A 364 0.77 31.19 15.31
CA LEU A 364 0.81 31.93 16.58
C LEU A 364 -0.25 31.46 17.59
N ASP A 365 -1.35 30.88 17.13
CA ASP A 365 -2.36 30.24 17.97
C ASP A 365 -1.75 29.16 18.89
N CYS A 366 -0.68 28.47 18.47
CA CYS A 366 0.03 27.52 19.30
C CYS A 366 0.66 28.19 20.54
N VAL A 367 1.32 29.33 20.32
CA VAL A 367 1.95 30.14 21.38
C VAL A 367 0.88 30.61 22.37
N TYR A 368 -0.23 31.15 21.87
CA TYR A 368 -1.36 31.57 22.71
C TYR A 368 -1.96 30.39 23.48
N TYR A 369 -2.14 29.24 22.84
CA TYR A 369 -2.66 28.02 23.46
C TYR A 369 -1.77 27.57 24.62
N LEU A 370 -0.45 27.50 24.40
CA LEU A 370 0.51 27.08 25.43
C LEU A 370 0.56 28.04 26.62
N ILE A 371 0.53 29.36 26.39
CA ILE A 371 0.49 30.37 27.46
C ILE A 371 -0.80 30.27 28.26
N ARG A 372 -1.95 30.04 27.61
CA ARG A 372 -3.24 29.90 28.32
C ARG A 372 -3.30 28.63 29.17
N ARG A 373 -2.63 27.56 28.74
CA ARG A 373 -2.54 26.30 29.49
C ARG A 373 -1.69 26.44 30.76
N GLU A 374 -0.55 27.11 30.67
CA GLU A 374 0.30 27.42 31.83
C GLU A 374 0.65 28.93 31.88
N PRO A 375 -0.19 29.78 32.48
CA PRO A 375 0.04 31.23 32.50
C PRO A 375 1.36 31.64 33.19
N ASN A 376 1.87 30.80 34.10
CA ASN A 376 3.13 31.04 34.81
C ASN A 376 4.38 30.70 33.96
N VAL A 377 4.22 30.14 32.75
CA VAL A 377 5.35 29.74 31.89
C VAL A 377 6.26 30.93 31.56
N LEU A 378 5.69 32.11 31.34
CA LEU A 378 6.45 33.32 31.03
C LEU A 378 7.29 33.79 32.24
N GLN A 379 6.74 33.71 33.46
CA GLN A 379 7.49 34.04 34.67
C GLN A 379 8.66 33.06 34.89
N ARG A 380 8.45 31.77 34.60
CA ARG A 380 9.51 30.76 34.66
C ARG A 380 10.62 31.03 33.65
N LEU A 381 10.26 31.44 32.43
CA LEU A 381 11.21 31.82 31.37
C LEU A 381 12.03 33.06 31.73
N LEU A 382 11.40 34.04 32.38
CA LEU A 382 12.05 35.28 32.80
C LEU A 382 12.82 35.15 34.13
N SER A 383 12.66 34.02 34.83
CA SER A 383 13.37 33.77 36.09
C SER A 383 14.86 33.48 35.80
N PRO A 384 15.81 34.16 36.46
CA PRO A 384 17.25 34.04 36.20
C PRO A 384 17.82 32.62 36.25
N THR A 385 17.12 31.70 36.91
CA THR A 385 17.53 30.32 37.15
C THR A 385 17.54 29.43 35.90
N VAL A 386 16.75 29.74 34.85
CA VAL A 386 16.61 28.86 33.67
C VAL A 386 17.72 29.08 32.64
N ALA A 387 18.41 30.23 32.66
CA ALA A 387 19.45 30.56 31.68
C ALA A 387 20.71 29.68 31.76
N VAL A 388 20.90 28.93 32.86
CA VAL A 388 22.14 28.15 33.11
C VAL A 388 22.04 26.71 32.61
N VAL A 389 20.84 26.14 32.43
CA VAL A 389 20.67 24.69 32.17
C VAL A 389 20.39 24.37 30.70
N ALA A 390 19.97 25.36 29.88
CA ALA A 390 19.53 25.10 28.50
C ALA A 390 20.66 24.95 27.46
N PHE A 391 21.93 25.18 27.83
CA PHE A 391 23.06 25.16 26.88
C PHE A 391 24.05 24.00 27.07
N ASP A 392 23.86 23.13 28.06
CA ASP A 392 24.86 22.11 28.44
C ASP A 392 24.62 20.71 27.85
N ASN A 393 23.77 20.59 26.83
CA ASN A 393 23.61 19.37 26.04
C ASN A 393 24.42 19.43 24.73
N ASN A 394 25.67 19.88 24.80
CA ASN A 394 26.65 19.55 23.77
C ASN A 394 27.29 18.21 24.16
N ASP A 395 27.09 17.21 23.31
CA ASP A 395 27.90 15.99 23.21
C ASP A 395 29.39 16.36 23.16
N ASP A 396 30.05 16.38 24.32
CA ASP A 396 31.50 16.42 24.41
C ASP A 396 31.98 14.98 24.63
N ASP A 397 32.15 14.28 23.51
CA ASP A 397 32.82 12.98 23.37
C ASP A 397 34.31 13.14 23.72
N SER A 398 34.59 13.34 25.01
CA SER A 398 35.93 13.38 25.56
C SER A 398 36.45 11.95 25.77
N THR A 399 37.12 11.48 24.74
CA THR A 399 37.97 10.29 24.72
C THR A 399 39.08 10.44 25.76
N ASN A 400 38.95 9.73 26.88
CA ASN A 400 39.95 9.68 27.93
C ASN A 400 40.97 8.57 27.63
N ASN A 401 42.19 8.96 27.24
CA ASN A 401 43.36 8.10 27.11
C ASN A 401 44.07 7.96 28.47
N ASN A 402 44.35 6.72 28.89
CA ASN A 402 45.48 6.27 29.74
C ASN A 402 45.42 4.73 29.74
N ASP A 403 46.12 4.04 28.83
CA ASP A 403 47.50 3.56 28.94
C ASP A 403 47.79 2.68 30.19
N VAL A 404 47.91 1.36 29.98
CA VAL A 404 49.15 0.56 30.19
C VAL A 404 48.84 -0.95 30.06
N GLY A 405 49.42 -1.57 29.01
CA GLY A 405 50.13 -2.85 29.07
C GLY A 405 49.36 -4.18 28.89
N SER A 406 49.42 -4.77 27.70
CA SER A 406 50.16 -6.04 27.43
C SER A 406 49.79 -6.71 26.09
N THR A 407 50.74 -6.62 25.16
CA THR A 407 51.24 -7.64 24.20
C THR A 407 50.31 -8.57 23.42
N GLU A 408 50.47 -8.46 22.09
CA GLU A 408 50.50 -9.51 21.05
C GLU A 408 49.19 -10.31 20.82
N THR A 409 48.55 -10.33 19.64
CA THR A 409 49.08 -10.99 18.42
C THR A 409 48.04 -10.88 17.27
N ILE A 410 48.44 -10.35 16.10
CA ILE A 410 48.14 -10.77 14.70
C ILE A 410 46.75 -10.52 14.02
N VAL A 411 46.80 -9.58 13.05
CA VAL A 411 46.35 -9.63 11.62
C VAL A 411 44.83 -9.77 11.32
N THR A 412 44.17 -8.79 10.66
CA THR A 412 44.21 -8.62 9.19
C THR A 412 43.70 -7.24 8.72
N LYS A 413 44.32 -6.79 7.62
CA LYS A 413 44.06 -5.60 6.77
C LYS A 413 42.59 -5.37 6.40
N ILE A 414 42.14 -4.12 6.48
CA ILE A 414 41.17 -3.55 5.52
C ILE A 414 41.69 -2.19 5.02
N THR A 415 41.74 -2.10 3.69
CA THR A 415 42.32 -1.05 2.85
C THR A 415 41.41 0.16 2.66
N ASN A 416 42.02 1.35 2.62
CA ASN A 416 41.41 2.63 2.22
C ASN A 416 40.68 2.58 0.86
N PRO A 417 39.51 3.24 0.71
CA PRO A 417 38.92 3.48 -0.59
C PRO A 417 39.55 4.71 -1.27
N LYS A 418 40.06 4.47 -2.48
CA LYS A 418 40.58 5.46 -3.44
C LYS A 418 39.53 6.49 -3.84
N LYS A 419 39.93 7.77 -3.80
CA LYS A 419 39.27 8.90 -4.45
C LYS A 419 39.05 8.62 -5.95
N ARG A 420 37.80 8.69 -6.41
CA ARG A 420 37.42 8.51 -7.82
C ARG A 420 37.42 9.86 -8.54
N LYS A 421 38.32 9.99 -9.51
CA LYS A 421 38.50 11.13 -10.42
C LYS A 421 37.34 11.13 -11.45
N ARG A 422 36.57 12.23 -11.53
CA ARG A 422 35.58 12.45 -12.61
C ARG A 422 36.33 12.57 -13.94
N LYS A 423 35.85 11.86 -14.96
CA LYS A 423 36.35 11.88 -16.33
C LYS A 423 35.34 12.65 -17.17
N ASP A 424 35.74 13.84 -17.61
CA ASP A 424 35.00 14.64 -18.58
C ASP A 424 34.90 13.88 -19.90
N LYS A 425 33.69 13.79 -20.44
CA LYS A 425 33.41 13.21 -21.75
C LYS A 425 33.39 14.36 -22.76
N LYS A 426 34.40 14.38 -23.63
CA LYS A 426 34.42 15.22 -24.83
C LYS A 426 33.39 14.68 -25.81
N ASP A 427 32.43 15.52 -26.18
CA ASP A 427 31.68 15.39 -27.42
C ASP A 427 32.55 15.91 -28.57
N GLY A 428 32.83 15.02 -29.52
CA GLY A 428 33.39 15.35 -30.83
C GLY A 428 32.38 14.91 -31.88
N GLY A 429 31.91 15.86 -32.67
CA GLY A 429 30.98 15.60 -33.78
C GLY A 429 31.67 15.10 -35.05
N GLY A 430 30.83 14.84 -36.07
CA GLY A 430 31.21 14.99 -37.48
C GLY A 430 30.81 13.85 -38.42
N GLY A 431 29.98 14.19 -39.42
CA GLY A 431 29.81 13.51 -40.72
C GLY A 431 28.59 12.57 -40.79
N GLY A 432 27.62 12.70 -41.71
CA GLY A 432 27.59 13.36 -43.01
C GLY A 432 27.45 12.31 -44.12
N THR A 433 26.23 12.13 -44.62
CA THR A 433 25.80 11.96 -46.04
C THR A 433 24.29 11.89 -46.07
#